data_AF-A0A381R649-F1
#
_entry.id   AF-A0A381R649-F1
#
_cell.length_a   1.000
_cell.length_b   1.000
_cell.length_c   1.000
_cell.angle_alpha   90.00
_cell.angle_beta   90.00
_cell.angle_gamma   90.00
#
_symmetry.space_group_name_H-M   'P 1'
#
loop_
_entity.id
_entity.type
_entity.pdbx_description
1 polymer ?
#
loop_
_entity_poly.entity_id
_entity_poly.type
_entity_poly.pdbx_seq_one_letter_code
_entity_poly.pdbx_strand_id
1 'polypeptide(L)'
;MGRDTRYHPEWSTVSRYVRELFNYYCSRCGKDCRNTKNAEMVLQVHHIDENPGNNDLENLIPLCASCHLKIEREARLHAPNHEKQMELFENQSYMSQMKMMRQSALVKYGAVNKADVSQMDAETYEIRALDWEINEPS
;
A
#
# COMPACT_ATOMS: atom_id res chain seq x y z
N MET A 1 -3.57 21.58 2.76
CA MET A 1 -4.50 20.43 2.64
C MET A 1 -4.83 19.96 4.05
N GLY A 2 -6.09 19.96 4.45
CA GLY A 2 -6.50 19.51 5.79
C GLY A 2 -6.24 18.01 5.96
N ARG A 3 -5.87 17.59 7.17
CA ARG A 3 -5.74 16.16 7.52
C ARG A 3 -7.12 15.52 7.39
N ASP A 4 -7.27 14.57 6.48
CA ASP A 4 -8.44 13.70 6.43
C ASP A 4 -8.38 12.76 7.63
N THR A 5 -9.30 12.94 8.58
CA THR A 5 -9.31 12.24 9.87
C THR A 5 -9.55 10.74 9.77
N ARG A 6 -9.89 10.24 8.56
CA ARG A 6 -10.01 8.80 8.28
C ARG A 6 -8.66 8.10 8.19
N TYR A 7 -7.60 8.86 7.88
CA TYR A 7 -6.25 8.32 7.78
C TYR A 7 -5.50 8.52 9.10
N HIS A 8 -4.68 7.52 9.43
CA HIS A 8 -3.76 7.63 10.56
C HIS A 8 -2.82 8.85 10.38
N PRO A 9 -2.44 9.58 11.45
CA PRO A 9 -1.55 10.73 11.36
C PRO A 9 -0.23 10.48 10.61
N GLU A 10 0.25 9.24 10.68
CA GLU A 10 1.49 8.76 10.05
C GLU A 10 1.33 8.26 8.60
N TRP A 11 0.18 8.45 7.97
CA TRP A 11 -0.08 7.95 6.61
C TRP A 11 0.96 8.43 5.58
N SER A 12 1.45 9.66 5.69
CA SER A 12 2.53 10.17 4.83
C SER A 12 3.81 9.33 4.93
N THR A 13 4.12 8.85 6.13
CA THR A 13 5.29 8.03 6.44
C THR A 13 5.09 6.61 5.92
N VAL A 14 3.98 5.98 6.29
CA VAL A 14 3.61 4.61 5.86
C VAL A 14 3.56 4.52 4.34
N SER A 15 2.85 5.44 3.68
CA SER A 15 2.70 5.43 2.22
C SER A 15 4.02 5.68 1.48
N ARG A 16 4.95 6.45 2.05
CA ARG A 16 6.31 6.61 1.51
C ARG A 16 7.07 5.29 1.59
N TYR A 17 7.09 4.68 2.78
CA TYR A 17 7.78 3.40 3.00
C TYR A 17 7.29 2.30 2.03
N VAL A 18 5.97 2.16 1.83
CA VAL A 18 5.44 1.16 0.88
C VAL A 18 5.88 1.44 -0.56
N ARG A 19 5.94 2.70 -0.99
CA ARG A 19 6.43 3.04 -2.34
C ARG A 19 7.91 2.69 -2.52
N GLU A 20 8.73 2.95 -1.51
CA GLU A 20 10.16 2.60 -1.50
C GLU A 20 10.39 1.09 -1.46
N LEU A 21 9.61 0.35 -0.66
CA LEU A 21 9.66 -1.10 -0.54
C LEU A 21 9.50 -1.79 -1.90
N PHE A 22 8.62 -1.28 -2.76
CA PHE A 22 8.38 -1.78 -4.12
C PHE A 22 9.22 -1.08 -5.19
N ASN A 23 10.26 -0.35 -4.79
CA ASN A 23 11.17 0.39 -5.67
C ASN A 23 10.42 1.29 -6.67
N TYR A 24 9.30 1.88 -6.24
CA TYR A 24 8.39 2.69 -7.04
C TYR A 24 7.78 2.01 -8.27
N TYR A 25 7.72 0.68 -8.31
CA TYR A 25 7.01 -0.05 -9.37
C TYR A 25 5.53 -0.23 -9.01
N CYS A 26 4.66 -0.04 -10.00
CA CYS A 26 3.25 -0.39 -9.87
C CYS A 26 3.08 -1.92 -9.78
N SER A 27 2.38 -2.38 -8.74
CA SER A 27 2.19 -3.82 -8.50
C SER A 27 1.35 -4.53 -9.57
N ARG A 28 0.44 -3.79 -10.23
CA ARG A 28 -0.44 -4.35 -11.27
C ARG A 28 0.19 -4.37 -12.65
N CYS A 29 0.72 -3.24 -13.11
CA CYS A 29 1.22 -3.11 -14.49
C CYS A 29 2.74 -3.22 -14.62
N GLY A 30 3.48 -3.21 -13.50
CA GLY A 30 4.94 -3.36 -13.51
C GLY A 30 5.71 -2.17 -14.09
N LYS A 31 5.06 -1.02 -14.29
CA LYS A 31 5.75 0.19 -14.75
C LYS A 31 6.49 0.86 -13.59
N ASP A 32 7.66 1.42 -13.89
CA ASP A 32 8.40 2.30 -13.00
C ASP A 32 7.71 3.67 -12.93
N CYS A 33 7.30 4.05 -11.72
CA CYS A 33 6.53 5.27 -11.45
C CYS A 33 7.36 6.38 -10.79
N ARG A 34 8.71 6.31 -10.83
CA ARG A 34 9.58 7.39 -10.31
C ARG A 34 9.39 8.70 -11.06
N ASN A 35 9.01 8.64 -12.34
CA ASN A 35 8.73 9.82 -13.15
C ASN A 35 7.27 10.26 -12.98
N THR A 36 7.07 11.32 -12.21
CA THR A 36 5.74 11.88 -11.87
C THR A 36 5.19 12.88 -12.90
N LYS A 37 5.87 13.08 -14.04
CA LYS A 37 5.40 14.03 -15.08
C LYS A 37 4.08 13.62 -15.72
N ASN A 38 3.75 12.33 -15.70
CA ASN A 38 2.44 11.82 -16.12
C ASN A 38 1.59 11.54 -14.89
N ALA A 39 0.46 12.24 -14.76
CA ALA A 39 -0.50 12.07 -13.66
C ALA A 39 -1.00 10.62 -13.53
N GLU A 40 -1.15 9.88 -14.64
CA GLU A 40 -1.57 8.47 -14.63
C GLU A 40 -0.52 7.51 -14.07
N MET A 41 0.73 7.97 -14.00
CA MET A 41 1.89 7.25 -13.51
C MET A 41 2.25 7.62 -12.07
N VAL A 42 1.54 8.55 -11.43
CA VAL A 42 1.72 8.86 -10.01
C VAL A 42 1.42 7.60 -9.20
N LEU A 43 2.40 7.17 -8.41
CA LEU A 43 2.29 5.98 -7.57
C LEU A 43 1.54 6.33 -6.28
N GLN A 44 0.43 5.63 -6.07
CA GLN A 44 -0.43 5.72 -4.90
C GLN A 44 -0.37 4.41 -4.13
N VAL A 45 -0.77 4.42 -2.86
CA VAL A 45 -0.87 3.22 -2.02
C VAL A 45 -2.34 2.96 -1.75
N HIS A 46 -2.76 1.73 -2.03
CA HIS A 46 -4.13 1.27 -1.88
C HIS A 46 -4.22 0.29 -0.70
N HIS A 47 -5.27 0.44 0.11
CA HIS A 47 -5.66 -0.51 1.16
C HIS A 47 -6.47 -1.64 0.55
N ILE A 48 -5.95 -2.86 0.59
CA ILE A 48 -6.56 -4.04 -0.05
C ILE A 48 -7.94 -4.34 0.54
N ASP A 49 -8.14 -4.10 1.84
CA ASP A 49 -9.41 -4.26 2.55
C ASP A 49 -10.33 -3.03 2.48
N GLU A 50 -9.95 -1.97 1.75
CA GLU A 50 -10.67 -0.70 1.66
C GLU A 50 -10.84 0.06 3.00
N ASN A 51 -10.10 -0.31 4.05
CA ASN A 51 -10.12 0.36 5.36
C ASN A 51 -8.89 1.25 5.55
N PRO A 52 -9.02 2.60 5.46
CA PRO A 52 -7.89 3.53 5.63
C PRO A 52 -7.23 3.50 7.01
N GLY A 53 -7.90 2.92 8.01
CA GLY A 53 -7.37 2.72 9.36
C GLY A 53 -6.45 1.50 9.49
N ASN A 54 -6.50 0.55 8.54
CA ASN A 54 -5.69 -0.66 8.58
C ASN A 54 -4.37 -0.48 7.82
N ASN A 55 -3.32 -0.06 8.52
CA ASN A 55 -2.02 0.21 7.93
C ASN A 55 -1.05 -0.97 7.95
N ASP A 56 -1.53 -2.20 8.17
CA ASP A 56 -0.70 -3.40 8.08
C ASP A 56 0.00 -3.45 6.71
N LEU A 57 1.32 -3.65 6.69
CA LEU A 57 2.10 -3.60 5.44
C LEU A 57 1.60 -4.60 4.39
N GLU A 58 1.07 -5.75 4.82
CA GLU A 58 0.47 -6.75 3.94
C GLU A 58 -0.87 -6.33 3.33
N ASN A 59 -1.56 -5.39 3.97
CA ASN A 59 -2.80 -4.78 3.49
C ASN A 59 -2.55 -3.63 2.50
N LEU A 60 -1.30 -3.20 2.32
CA LEU A 60 -0.95 -2.07 1.47
C LEU A 60 -0.30 -2.52 0.15
N ILE A 61 -0.82 -2.01 -0.97
CA ILE A 61 -0.30 -2.31 -2.31
C ILE A 61 -0.06 -1.01 -3.11
N PRO A 62 1.15 -0.79 -3.65
CA PRO A 62 1.42 0.39 -4.48
C PRO A 62 0.95 0.19 -5.93
N LEU A 63 0.22 1.18 -6.45
CA LEU A 63 -0.40 1.17 -7.77
C LEU A 63 -0.26 2.54 -8.43
N CYS A 64 -0.02 2.59 -9.75
CA CYS A 64 -0.13 3.86 -10.46
C CYS A 64 -1.60 4.32 -10.49
N ALA A 65 -1.85 5.63 -10.57
CA ALA A 65 -3.20 6.20 -10.56
C ALA A 65 -4.15 5.53 -11.56
N SER A 66 -3.67 5.19 -12.76
CA SER A 66 -4.47 4.46 -13.76
C SER A 66 -4.86 3.03 -13.35
N CYS A 67 -3.99 2.32 -12.62
CA CYS A 67 -4.30 1.00 -12.07
C CYS A 67 -5.15 1.10 -10.80
N HIS A 68 -4.90 2.12 -9.97
CA HIS A 68 -5.65 2.40 -8.75
C HIS A 68 -7.15 2.56 -9.07
N LEU A 69 -7.49 3.43 -10.01
CA LEU A 69 -8.88 3.67 -10.45
C LEU A 69 -9.57 2.39 -10.98
N LYS A 70 -8.83 1.52 -11.65
CA LYS A 70 -9.36 0.24 -12.15
C LYS A 70 -9.68 -0.71 -11.00
N ILE A 71 -8.78 -0.80 -10.02
CA ILE A 71 -8.97 -1.64 -8.83
C ILE A 71 -10.13 -1.12 -7.99
N GLU A 72 -10.22 0.19 -7.74
CA GLU A 72 -11.37 0.77 -7.04
C GLU A 72 -12.70 0.45 -7.75
N ARG A 73 -12.71 0.46 -9.09
CA ARG A 73 -13.90 0.08 -9.87
C ARG A 73 -14.22 -1.41 -9.74
N GLU A 74 -13.21 -2.27 -9.75
CA GLU A 74 -13.35 -3.72 -9.54
C GLU A 74 -13.89 -4.00 -8.12
N ALA A 75 -13.34 -3.35 -7.10
CA ALA A 75 -13.82 -3.43 -5.71
C ALA A 75 -15.29 -3.02 -5.59
N ARG A 76 -15.71 -1.93 -6.24
CA ARG A 76 -17.13 -1.50 -6.28
C ARG A 76 -18.06 -2.48 -7.00
N LEU A 77 -17.58 -3.25 -7.97
CA LEU A 77 -18.40 -4.31 -8.59
C LEU A 77 -18.63 -5.46 -7.61
N HIS A 78 -17.63 -5.78 -6.81
CA HIS A 78 -17.74 -6.81 -5.77
C HIS A 78 -18.53 -6.32 -4.56
N ALA A 79 -18.51 -5.01 -4.29
CA ALA A 79 -19.24 -4.40 -3.20
C ALA A 79 -19.95 -3.09 -3.61
N PRO A 80 -21.13 -3.19 -4.26
CA PRO A 80 -21.82 -2.03 -4.84
C PRO A 80 -22.43 -1.07 -3.79
N ASN A 81 -22.51 -1.47 -2.51
CA ASN A 81 -23.00 -0.63 -1.41
C ASN A 81 -21.93 -0.53 -0.32
N HIS A 82 -21.61 0.70 0.12
CA HIS A 82 -20.57 0.99 1.12
C HIS A 82 -20.80 0.24 2.45
N GLU A 83 -22.05 0.08 2.89
CA GLU A 83 -22.41 -0.68 4.12
C GLU A 83 -22.16 -2.19 4.01
N LYS A 84 -22.08 -2.76 2.80
CA LYS A 84 -21.89 -4.20 2.58
C LYS A 84 -20.47 -4.57 2.13
N GLN A 85 -19.55 -3.61 2.09
CA GLN A 85 -18.16 -3.88 1.69
C GLN A 85 -17.51 -4.96 2.57
N MET A 86 -17.81 -4.96 3.89
CA MET A 86 -17.30 -5.98 4.82
C MET A 86 -17.92 -7.38 4.60
N GLU A 87 -19.20 -7.47 4.22
CA GLU A 87 -19.89 -8.75 3.97
C GLU A 87 -19.55 -9.33 2.58
N LEU A 88 -19.19 -8.51 1.60
CA LEU A 88 -19.06 -8.94 0.20
C LEU A 88 -17.65 -9.42 -0.21
N PHE A 89 -16.65 -9.23 0.65
CA PHE A 89 -15.35 -9.91 0.51
C PHE A 89 -15.41 -11.41 0.88
N GLU A 90 -16.58 -11.97 1.20
CA GLU A 90 -16.82 -13.43 1.33
C GLU A 90 -16.30 -14.21 0.12
N ASN A 91 -16.27 -13.58 -1.06
CA ASN A 91 -15.52 -14.07 -2.20
C ASN A 91 -14.02 -13.84 -1.96
N GLN A 92 -13.41 -14.68 -1.10
CA GLN A 92 -11.97 -14.72 -0.78
C GLN A 92 -11.06 -14.59 -2.01
N SER A 93 -11.59 -14.85 -3.20
CA SER A 93 -10.98 -14.62 -4.51
C SER A 93 -10.42 -13.21 -4.72
N TYR A 94 -11.15 -12.11 -4.43
CA TYR A 94 -10.60 -10.75 -4.67
C TYR A 94 -9.42 -10.45 -3.75
N MET A 95 -9.62 -10.62 -2.44
CA MET A 95 -8.58 -10.40 -1.44
C MET A 95 -7.35 -11.27 -1.71
N SER A 96 -7.57 -12.53 -2.09
CA SER A 96 -6.49 -13.45 -2.45
C SER A 96 -5.77 -13.00 -3.72
N GLN A 97 -6.49 -12.56 -4.77
CA GLN A 97 -5.89 -12.03 -6.00
C GLN A 97 -5.05 -10.78 -5.73
N MET A 98 -5.55 -9.86 -4.90
CA MET A 98 -4.82 -8.65 -4.51
C MET A 98 -3.56 -8.97 -3.69
N LYS A 99 -3.67 -9.87 -2.71
CA LYS A 99 -2.51 -10.34 -1.93
C LYS A 99 -1.48 -11.07 -2.81
N MET A 100 -1.92 -11.93 -3.72
CA MET A 100 -1.04 -12.59 -4.69
C MET A 100 -0.36 -11.60 -5.64
N MET A 101 -1.08 -10.59 -6.12
CA MET A 101 -0.53 -9.52 -6.96
C MET A 101 0.55 -8.74 -6.19
N ARG A 102 0.24 -8.34 -4.96
CA ARG A 102 1.19 -7.66 -4.05
C ARG A 102 2.45 -8.52 -3.85
N GLN A 103 2.29 -9.79 -3.48
CA GLN A 103 3.41 -10.69 -3.22
C GLN A 103 4.27 -10.89 -4.47
N SER A 104 3.64 -11.11 -5.63
CA SER A 104 4.34 -11.27 -6.91
C SER A 104 5.12 -10.02 -7.29
N ALA A 105 4.54 -8.83 -7.10
CA ALA A 105 5.20 -7.56 -7.35
C ALA A 105 6.36 -7.31 -6.39
N LEU A 106 6.20 -7.64 -5.09
CA LEU A 106 7.26 -7.49 -4.09
C LEU A 106 8.44 -8.40 -4.40
N VAL A 107 8.19 -9.66 -4.79
CA VAL A 107 9.26 -10.59 -5.20
C VAL A 107 9.99 -10.09 -6.45
N LYS A 108 9.26 -9.48 -7.39
CA LYS A 108 9.81 -9.07 -8.69
C LYS A 108 10.54 -7.72 -8.66
N TYR A 109 9.98 -6.74 -7.96
CA TYR A 109 10.42 -5.34 -7.99
C TYR A 109 10.86 -4.81 -6.63
N GLY A 110 10.65 -5.58 -5.56
CA GLY A 110 11.05 -5.18 -4.22
C GLY A 110 12.51 -4.75 -4.20
N ALA A 111 12.80 -3.62 -3.57
CA ALA A 111 14.17 -3.15 -3.44
C ALA A 111 14.99 -4.26 -2.74
N VAL A 112 16.06 -4.73 -3.40
CA VAL A 112 16.89 -5.83 -2.92
C VAL A 112 17.78 -5.36 -1.76
N ASN A 113 17.18 -4.90 -0.67
CA ASN A 113 17.79 -4.93 0.66
C ASN A 113 17.20 -6.12 1.41
N LYS A 114 17.45 -7.33 0.87
CA LYS A 114 17.00 -8.60 1.47
C LYS A 114 17.48 -8.80 2.92
N ALA A 115 18.53 -8.10 3.34
CA ALA A 115 19.07 -8.16 4.71
C ALA A 115 18.23 -7.38 5.74
N ASP A 116 17.44 -6.37 5.33
CA ASP A 116 16.63 -5.54 6.24
C ASP A 116 15.15 -5.98 6.31
N VAL A 117 14.66 -6.73 5.31
CA VAL A 117 13.23 -7.07 5.20
C VAL A 117 12.90 -8.41 5.88
N SER A 118 13.87 -9.31 6.08
CA SER A 118 13.62 -10.62 6.70
C SER A 118 13.62 -10.61 8.24
N GLN A 119 13.84 -9.45 8.87
CA GLN A 119 13.84 -9.29 10.33
C GLN A 119 12.77 -8.31 10.83
N MET A 120 11.77 -7.96 10.02
CA MET A 120 10.69 -7.08 10.49
C MET A 120 9.45 -7.92 10.79
N ASP A 121 9.43 -8.48 11.99
CA ASP A 121 8.18 -8.80 12.67
C ASP A 121 7.47 -7.50 13.11
N ALA A 122 6.20 -7.59 13.48
CA ALA A 122 5.39 -6.43 13.85
C ALA A 122 5.99 -5.60 14.99
N GLU A 123 6.81 -6.20 15.86
CA GLU A 123 7.53 -5.53 16.95
C GLU A 123 8.66 -4.62 16.45
N THR A 124 9.29 -4.97 15.32
CA THR A 124 10.40 -4.17 14.77
C THR A 124 9.94 -2.82 14.19
N TYR A 125 8.64 -2.67 13.88
CA TYR A 125 8.05 -1.40 13.45
C TYR A 125 7.92 -0.40 14.61
N GLU A 126 7.56 -0.86 15.82
CA GLU A 126 7.51 0.01 17.01
C GLU A 126 8.92 0.49 17.40
N ILE A 127 9.92 -0.38 17.30
CA ILE A 127 11.32 -0.01 17.63
C ILE A 127 11.88 1.03 16.66
N ARG A 128 11.65 0.90 15.34
CA ARG A 128 12.11 1.89 14.34
C ARG A 128 11.30 3.19 14.34
N ALA A 129 10.03 3.16 14.75
CA ALA A 129 9.25 4.37 14.98
C ALA A 129 9.80 5.19 16.17
N LEU A 130 10.25 4.52 17.23
CA LEU A 130 10.90 5.15 18.39
C LEU A 130 12.31 5.67 18.07
N ASP A 131 13.10 4.95 17.26
CA ASP A 131 14.48 5.35 16.91
C ASP A 131 14.54 6.58 15.96
N TRP A 132 13.43 6.86 15.26
CA TRP A 132 13.26 8.08 14.45
C TRP A 132 12.81 9.30 15.26
N GLU A 133 12.12 9.15 16.39
CA GLU A 133 11.84 10.26 17.31
C GLU A 133 13.11 10.74 18.05
N ILE A 134 14.11 9.87 18.20
CA ILE A 134 15.33 10.16 18.97
C ILE A 134 16.41 10.86 18.10
N ASN A 135 16.38 10.71 16.78
CA ASN A 135 17.41 11.19 15.86
C ASN A 135 16.95 12.31 14.90
N GLU A 136 15.94 13.10 15.26
CA GLU A 136 15.66 14.35 14.55
C GLU A 136 16.81 15.36 14.82
N PRO A 137 17.55 15.84 13.79
CA PRO A 137 18.46 16.94 14.00
C PRO A 137 17.64 18.22 14.21
N SER A 138 17.87 18.87 15.35
CA SER A 138 17.34 20.18 15.75
C SER A 138 17.47 21.26 14.67
#